data_AF-A0A376J7F1-F1
#
_entry.id   AF-A0A376J7F1-F1
#
_cell.length_a   1.000
_cell.length_b   1.000
_cell.length_c   1.000
_cell.angle_alpha   90.00
_cell.angle_beta   90.00
_cell.angle_gamma   90.00
#
_symmetry.space_group_name_H-M   'P 1'
#
loop_
_entity.id
_entity.type
_entity.pdbx_description
1 polymer ?
#
loop_
_entity_poly.entity_id
_entity_poly.type
_entity_poly.pdbx_seq_one_letter_code
_entity_poly.pdbx_strand_id
1 'polypeptide(L)'
;MLRAIVRDGQQQVLEQTPPWVIPAHTLHTPEEALRVREKLAHQVLNPEVWPVFDLQVGYVDGMPARLWLCLDNLLLDGLSMQILLAELEHGYRYPQQLLPPLPVTFRDYLQQPSLQSPNPDSLAWWQAQLDDIPPAPALPLRCLPQEVETPRFARLNGALDSTRWHRLKKRAADAHLTPSAVLLSVWSTVLSAWSAQPDFTLNLTLFDRRPLHPQINQILGDFTSLMLLSWHPGESWLHSAQSTTAAAEPEPQPPRCVSHPRDASTGATAKRASRSDARRLYQRAGL
;
A
#
# COMPACT_ATOMS: atom_id res chain seq x y z
N MET A 1 3.85 -13.95 6.88
CA MET A 1 2.50 -13.49 7.25
C MET A 1 1.36 -14.36 6.73
N LEU A 2 1.47 -15.05 5.58
CA LEU A 2 0.39 -15.94 5.08
C LEU A 2 0.04 -17.14 5.98
N ARG A 3 0.88 -17.46 6.98
CA ARG A 3 0.61 -18.48 8.01
C ARG A 3 0.08 -17.87 9.31
N ALA A 4 -0.22 -16.58 9.32
CA ALA A 4 -0.65 -15.89 10.53
C ALA A 4 -2.15 -16.03 10.75
N ILE A 5 -2.54 -16.01 12.02
CA ILE A 5 -3.89 -15.77 12.52
C ILE A 5 -3.85 -14.57 13.47
N VAL A 6 -5.01 -13.99 13.76
CA VAL A 6 -5.19 -12.97 14.79
C VAL A 6 -6.00 -13.58 15.92
N ARG A 7 -5.48 -13.54 17.14
CA ARG A 7 -6.15 -14.04 18.35
C ARG A 7 -5.84 -13.12 19.52
N ASP A 8 -6.84 -12.79 20.32
CA ASP A 8 -6.69 -11.92 21.50
C ASP A 8 -6.02 -10.56 21.16
N GLY A 9 -6.33 -10.01 19.98
CA GLY A 9 -5.75 -8.76 19.49
C GLY A 9 -4.27 -8.85 19.08
N GLN A 10 -3.69 -10.05 19.02
CA GLN A 10 -2.30 -10.28 18.64
C GLN A 10 -2.21 -11.14 17.37
N GLN A 11 -1.16 -10.93 16.58
CA GLN A 11 -0.85 -11.78 15.44
C GLN A 11 0.03 -12.95 15.88
N GLN A 12 -0.33 -14.16 15.47
CA GLN A 12 0.46 -15.36 15.71
C GLN A 12 0.77 -16.05 14.38
N VAL A 13 2.06 -16.24 14.07
CA VAL A 13 2.50 -17.03 12.92
C VAL A 13 2.49 -18.51 13.31
N LEU A 14 1.71 -19.32 12.60
CA LEU A 14 1.66 -20.77 12.82
C LEU A 14 2.96 -21.44 12.34
N GLU A 15 3.48 -22.38 13.13
CA GLU A 15 4.66 -23.18 12.75
C GLU A 15 4.36 -24.08 11.54
N GLN A 16 3.18 -24.69 11.54
CA GLN A 16 2.65 -25.51 10.46
C GLN A 16 1.21 -25.10 10.18
N THR A 17 0.80 -25.25 8.93
CA THR A 17 -0.59 -25.01 8.50
C THR A 17 -1.23 -26.33 8.09
N PRO A 18 -2.55 -26.49 8.27
CA PRO A 18 -3.29 -27.58 7.66
C PRO A 18 -3.02 -27.66 6.14
N PRO A 19 -3.12 -28.84 5.52
CA PRO A 19 -3.11 -28.96 4.07
C PRO A 19 -4.21 -28.07 3.47
N TRP A 20 -3.85 -27.31 2.45
CA TRP A 20 -4.78 -26.42 1.77
C TRP A 20 -4.66 -26.63 0.26
N VAL A 21 -5.81 -26.75 -0.38
CA VAL A 21 -5.96 -26.94 -1.82
C VAL A 21 -6.84 -25.83 -2.34
N ILE A 22 -6.51 -25.33 -3.54
CA ILE A 22 -7.29 -24.27 -4.20
C ILE A 22 -8.65 -24.87 -4.59
N PRO A 23 -9.78 -24.39 -4.03
CA PRO A 23 -11.09 -24.86 -4.45
C PRO A 23 -11.34 -24.54 -5.92
N ALA A 24 -11.82 -25.53 -6.68
CA ALA A 24 -12.13 -25.41 -8.09
C ALA A 24 -13.63 -25.51 -8.34
N HIS A 25 -14.15 -24.60 -9.15
CA HIS A 25 -15.55 -24.55 -9.58
C HIS A 25 -15.64 -24.91 -11.06
N THR A 26 -16.44 -25.93 -11.37
CA THR A 26 -16.91 -26.15 -12.75
C THR A 26 -18.21 -25.39 -12.93
N LEU A 27 -18.23 -24.42 -13.81
CA LEU A 27 -19.33 -23.49 -14.03
C LEU A 27 -19.81 -23.63 -15.48
N HIS A 28 -21.11 -23.52 -15.69
CA HIS A 28 -21.72 -23.69 -17.01
C HIS A 28 -21.89 -22.36 -17.74
N THR A 29 -21.95 -21.24 -17.00
CA THR A 29 -22.24 -19.92 -17.56
C THR A 29 -21.38 -18.81 -16.95
N PRO A 30 -21.11 -17.72 -17.70
CA PRO A 30 -20.47 -16.53 -17.14
C PRO A 30 -21.24 -15.92 -15.96
N GLU A 31 -22.57 -16.04 -15.94
CA GLU A 31 -23.45 -15.54 -14.88
C GLU A 31 -23.21 -16.27 -13.56
N GLU A 32 -22.97 -17.58 -13.59
CA GLU A 32 -22.58 -18.35 -12.40
C GLU A 32 -21.24 -17.87 -11.85
N ALA A 33 -20.27 -17.57 -12.71
CA ALA A 33 -18.99 -17.01 -12.31
C ALA A 33 -19.14 -15.62 -11.66
N LEU A 34 -20.12 -14.81 -12.10
CA LEU A 34 -20.44 -13.52 -11.47
C LEU A 34 -21.09 -13.70 -10.09
N ARG A 35 -21.95 -14.71 -9.90
CA ARG A 35 -22.54 -15.02 -8.58
C ARG A 35 -21.48 -15.49 -7.59
N VAL A 36 -20.53 -16.33 -8.02
CA VAL A 36 -19.38 -16.72 -7.18
C VAL A 36 -18.56 -15.48 -6.80
N ARG A 37 -18.22 -14.63 -7.78
CA ARG A 37 -17.51 -13.37 -7.54
C ARG A 37 -18.24 -12.49 -6.52
N GLU A 38 -19.56 -12.35 -6.64
CA GLU A 38 -20.35 -11.52 -5.73
C GLU A 38 -20.34 -12.10 -4.30
N LYS A 39 -20.50 -13.41 -4.15
CA LYS A 39 -20.38 -14.07 -2.84
C LYS A 39 -19.00 -13.85 -2.21
N LEU A 40 -17.93 -14.06 -2.97
CA LEU A 40 -16.56 -13.97 -2.47
C LEU A 40 -16.11 -12.52 -2.23
N ALA A 41 -16.63 -11.55 -2.98
CA ALA A 41 -16.28 -10.13 -2.83
C ALA A 41 -16.69 -9.54 -1.46
N HIS A 42 -17.60 -10.20 -0.75
CA HIS A 42 -18.10 -9.77 0.56
C HIS A 42 -17.89 -10.81 1.65
N GLN A 43 -17.02 -11.79 1.39
CA GLN A 43 -16.60 -12.76 2.38
C GLN A 43 -15.84 -12.04 3.49
N VAL A 44 -16.24 -12.31 4.73
CA VAL A 44 -15.50 -11.90 5.92
C VAL A 44 -14.91 -13.16 6.53
N LEU A 45 -13.58 -13.26 6.54
CA LEU A 45 -12.87 -14.40 7.09
C LEU A 45 -12.78 -14.27 8.61
N ASN A 46 -12.90 -15.38 9.34
CA ASN A 46 -12.60 -15.38 10.77
C ASN A 46 -11.06 -15.32 10.93
N PRO A 47 -10.49 -14.22 11.46
CA PRO A 47 -9.05 -14.08 11.51
C PRO A 47 -8.38 -15.02 12.53
N GLU A 48 -9.14 -15.66 13.43
CA GLU A 48 -8.63 -16.68 14.36
C GLU A 48 -8.41 -18.04 13.69
N VAL A 49 -8.94 -18.25 12.49
CA VAL A 49 -8.90 -19.55 11.79
C VAL A 49 -8.12 -19.41 10.50
N TRP A 50 -7.04 -20.20 10.37
CA TRP A 50 -6.27 -20.24 9.15
C TRP A 50 -6.99 -21.02 8.04
N PRO A 51 -6.96 -20.56 6.77
CA PRO A 51 -6.29 -19.36 6.28
C PRO A 51 -7.11 -18.06 6.43
N VAL A 52 -6.43 -16.95 6.73
CA VAL A 52 -7.00 -15.58 6.70
C VAL A 52 -6.80 -14.94 5.30
N PHE A 53 -6.97 -15.76 4.27
CA PHE A 53 -7.05 -15.39 2.86
C PHE A 53 -7.88 -16.47 2.16
N ASP A 54 -8.35 -16.18 0.94
CA ASP A 54 -9.01 -17.18 0.10
C ASP A 54 -8.52 -17.06 -1.34
N LEU A 55 -8.34 -18.20 -2.01
CA LEU A 55 -8.01 -18.26 -3.42
C LEU A 55 -8.76 -19.43 -4.04
N GLN A 56 -9.62 -19.12 -4.99
CA GLN A 56 -10.47 -20.09 -5.68
C GLN A 56 -10.33 -19.93 -7.19
N VAL A 57 -10.56 -21.01 -7.93
CA VAL A 57 -10.51 -21.03 -9.40
C VAL A 57 -11.85 -21.47 -9.98
N GLY A 58 -12.29 -20.84 -11.06
CA GLY A 58 -13.50 -21.21 -11.79
C GLY A 58 -13.21 -21.44 -13.27
N TYR A 59 -13.86 -22.45 -13.84
CA TYR A 59 -13.79 -22.80 -15.25
C TYR A 59 -15.17 -22.68 -15.89
N VAL A 60 -15.24 -21.99 -17.02
CA VAL A 60 -16.40 -21.97 -17.92
C VAL A 60 -15.89 -22.42 -19.28
N ASP A 61 -16.58 -23.37 -19.91
CA ASP A 61 -16.15 -23.92 -21.20
C ASP A 61 -15.92 -22.82 -22.25
N GLY A 62 -14.78 -22.90 -22.95
CA GLY A 62 -14.38 -21.92 -23.95
C GLY A 62 -13.90 -20.58 -23.40
N MET A 63 -13.83 -20.39 -22.07
CA MET A 63 -13.31 -19.18 -21.45
C MET A 63 -11.99 -19.43 -20.69
N PRO A 64 -11.15 -18.40 -20.51
CA PRO A 64 -10.03 -18.48 -19.59
C PRO A 64 -10.49 -18.80 -18.17
N ALA A 65 -9.67 -19.55 -17.43
CA ALA A 65 -9.89 -19.77 -16.01
C ALA A 65 -9.94 -18.43 -15.25
N ARG A 66 -10.85 -18.33 -14.28
CA ARG A 66 -11.01 -17.16 -13.43
C ARG A 66 -10.46 -17.46 -12.04
N LEU A 67 -9.56 -16.61 -11.55
CA LEU A 67 -9.06 -16.66 -10.19
C LEU A 67 -9.75 -15.59 -9.34
N TRP A 68 -10.22 -15.97 -8.17
CA TRP A 68 -10.72 -15.05 -7.15
C TRP A 68 -9.79 -15.12 -5.95
N LEU A 69 -9.21 -13.97 -5.60
CA LEU A 69 -8.28 -13.84 -4.48
C LEU A 69 -8.87 -12.85 -3.47
N CYS A 70 -9.04 -13.30 -2.23
CA CYS A 70 -9.41 -12.50 -1.08
C CYS A 70 -8.18 -12.41 -0.16
N LEU A 71 -7.74 -11.18 0.14
CA LEU A 71 -6.65 -10.89 1.05
C LEU A 71 -7.16 -9.94 2.12
N ASP A 72 -6.80 -10.19 3.37
CA ASP A 72 -7.21 -9.37 4.50
C ASP A 72 -6.13 -8.35 4.87
N ASN A 73 -6.53 -7.07 5.00
CA ASN A 73 -5.65 -5.98 5.39
C ASN A 73 -5.12 -6.12 6.83
N LEU A 74 -5.71 -6.98 7.67
CA LEU A 74 -5.16 -7.32 8.98
C LEU A 74 -3.76 -7.94 8.89
N LEU A 75 -3.42 -8.59 7.77
CA LEU A 75 -2.14 -9.30 7.62
C LEU A 75 -1.21 -8.68 6.57
N LEU A 76 -1.77 -7.99 5.57
CA LEU A 76 -1.02 -7.53 4.39
C LEU A 76 -1.46 -6.11 4.01
N ASP A 77 -0.49 -5.19 3.91
CA ASP A 77 -0.73 -3.90 3.27
C ASP A 77 -0.78 -4.03 1.73
N GLY A 78 -1.19 -2.94 1.05
CA GLY A 78 -1.29 -2.92 -0.40
C GLY A 78 0.02 -3.23 -1.15
N LEU A 79 1.18 -2.84 -0.60
CA LEU A 79 2.49 -3.16 -1.21
C LEU A 79 2.83 -4.65 -1.02
N SER A 80 2.56 -5.21 0.14
CA SER A 80 2.70 -6.64 0.41
C SER A 80 1.77 -7.49 -0.44
N MET A 81 0.55 -7.03 -0.72
CA MET A 81 -0.33 -7.70 -1.68
C MET A 81 0.28 -7.69 -3.10
N GLN A 82 0.92 -6.60 -3.52
CA GLN A 82 1.62 -6.56 -4.82
C GLN A 82 2.82 -7.51 -4.87
N ILE A 83 3.62 -7.58 -3.80
CA ILE A 83 4.72 -8.55 -3.68
C ILE A 83 4.18 -9.97 -3.80
N LEU A 84 3.13 -10.30 -3.04
CA LEU A 84 2.49 -11.62 -3.08
C LEU A 84 2.03 -12.00 -4.49
N LEU A 85 1.37 -11.08 -5.20
CA LEU A 85 0.90 -11.33 -6.56
C LEU A 85 2.05 -11.59 -7.54
N ALA A 86 3.16 -10.84 -7.40
CA ALA A 86 4.35 -11.06 -8.21
C ALA A 86 5.03 -12.41 -7.89
N GLU A 87 5.10 -12.80 -6.61
CA GLU A 87 5.65 -14.10 -6.22
C GLU A 87 4.76 -15.27 -6.67
N LEU A 88 3.44 -15.11 -6.63
CA LEU A 88 2.48 -16.09 -7.15
C LEU A 88 2.66 -16.29 -8.66
N GLU A 89 2.78 -15.20 -9.42
CA GLU A 89 3.07 -15.23 -10.85
C GLU A 89 4.42 -15.92 -11.14
N HIS A 90 5.47 -15.59 -10.37
CA HIS A 90 6.79 -16.20 -10.49
C HIS A 90 6.75 -17.70 -10.21
N GLY A 91 6.13 -18.12 -9.11
CA GLY A 91 5.98 -19.54 -8.75
C GLY A 91 5.18 -20.33 -9.78
N TYR A 92 4.17 -19.71 -10.40
CA TYR A 92 3.41 -20.33 -11.49
C TYR A 92 4.25 -20.51 -12.76
N ARG A 93 5.02 -19.49 -13.17
CA ARG A 93 5.84 -19.56 -14.39
C ARG A 93 7.10 -20.39 -14.24
N TYR A 94 7.69 -20.39 -13.05
CA TYR A 94 9.00 -21.00 -12.78
C TYR A 94 8.95 -21.90 -11.53
N PRO A 95 8.16 -22.99 -11.53
CA PRO A 95 7.93 -23.82 -10.34
C PRO A 95 9.19 -24.50 -9.78
N GLN A 96 10.23 -24.64 -10.61
CA GLN A 96 11.53 -25.20 -10.20
C GLN A 96 12.52 -24.14 -9.67
N GLN A 97 12.14 -22.86 -9.67
CA GLN A 97 12.98 -21.72 -9.29
C GLN A 97 12.29 -20.89 -8.20
N LEU A 98 11.88 -21.56 -7.12
CA LEU A 98 11.27 -20.86 -5.99
C LEU A 98 12.26 -19.88 -5.36
N LEU A 99 11.74 -18.76 -4.89
CA LEU A 99 12.54 -17.72 -4.24
C LEU A 99 13.12 -18.26 -2.92
N PRO A 100 14.36 -17.89 -2.58
CA PRO A 100 14.97 -18.30 -1.32
C PRO A 100 14.20 -17.71 -0.13
N PRO A 101 14.22 -18.38 1.03
CA PRO A 101 13.59 -17.84 2.24
C PRO A 101 14.24 -16.50 2.63
N LEU A 102 13.42 -15.57 3.11
CA LEU A 102 13.89 -14.28 3.60
C LEU A 102 14.41 -14.43 5.04
N PRO A 103 15.57 -13.84 5.38
CA PRO A 103 16.18 -13.95 6.71
C PRO A 103 15.55 -13.01 7.75
N VAL A 104 14.61 -12.16 7.33
CA VAL A 104 13.90 -11.20 8.16
C VAL A 104 12.40 -11.44 8.04
N THR A 105 11.67 -11.24 9.12
CA THR A 105 10.22 -11.42 9.20
C THR A 105 9.53 -10.14 9.65
N PHE A 106 8.20 -10.09 9.48
CA PHE A 106 7.40 -8.99 10.01
C PHE A 106 7.43 -8.93 11.55
N ARG A 107 7.59 -10.07 12.22
CA ARG A 107 7.81 -10.09 13.68
C ARG A 107 9.09 -9.36 14.05
N ASP A 108 10.18 -9.61 13.32
CA ASP A 108 11.47 -8.94 13.57
C ASP A 108 11.37 -7.43 13.33
N TYR A 109 10.51 -7.00 12.39
CA TYR A 109 10.17 -5.60 12.19
C TYR A 109 9.44 -5.02 13.41
N LEU A 110 8.35 -5.66 13.88
CA LEU A 110 7.56 -5.17 15.02
C LEU A 110 8.31 -5.15 16.35
N GLN A 111 9.31 -6.04 16.53
CA GLN A 111 10.11 -6.10 17.76
C GLN A 111 11.13 -4.98 17.89
N GLN A 112 11.19 -4.06 16.93
CA GLN A 112 12.17 -2.98 16.91
C GLN A 112 11.79 -1.91 17.93
N PRO A 113 12.70 -1.50 18.85
CA PRO A 113 12.39 -0.51 19.89
C PRO A 113 11.81 0.80 19.35
N SER A 114 12.27 1.21 18.17
CA SER A 114 11.79 2.43 17.50
C SER A 114 10.30 2.41 17.14
N LEU A 115 9.66 1.24 17.09
CA LEU A 115 8.23 1.08 16.83
C LEU A 115 7.42 0.88 18.12
N GLN A 116 8.08 0.65 19.27
CA GLN A 116 7.40 0.39 20.53
C GLN A 116 6.97 1.66 21.27
N SER A 117 7.60 2.79 20.97
CA SER A 117 7.27 4.09 21.56
C SER A 117 6.99 5.13 20.48
N PRO A 118 5.97 5.99 20.66
CA PRO A 118 5.74 7.13 19.79
C PRO A 118 6.98 8.02 19.73
N ASN A 119 7.30 8.55 18.56
CA ASN A 119 8.31 9.60 18.44
C ASN A 119 7.78 10.86 19.14
N PRO A 120 8.43 11.36 20.21
CA PRO A 120 7.95 12.53 20.95
C PRO A 120 7.90 13.79 20.08
N ASP A 121 8.82 13.94 19.11
CA ASP A 121 8.84 15.08 18.19
C ASP A 121 7.62 15.04 17.26
N SER A 122 7.27 13.84 16.77
CA SER A 122 6.09 13.65 15.94
C SER A 122 4.80 13.91 16.71
N LEU A 123 4.73 13.42 17.95
CA LEU A 123 3.58 13.68 18.82
C LEU A 123 3.40 15.18 19.08
N ALA A 124 4.48 15.88 19.42
CA ALA A 124 4.44 17.32 19.67
C ALA A 124 4.06 18.10 18.40
N TRP A 125 4.57 17.67 17.24
CA TRP A 125 4.20 18.27 15.95
C TRP A 125 2.71 18.12 15.68
N TRP A 126 2.17 16.90 15.75
CA TRP A 126 0.74 16.68 15.52
C TRP A 126 -0.13 17.44 16.52
N GLN A 127 0.23 17.45 17.80
CA GLN A 127 -0.49 18.23 18.82
C GLN A 127 -0.55 19.72 18.48
N ALA A 128 0.52 20.29 17.92
CA ALA A 128 0.55 21.68 17.50
C ALA A 128 -0.29 21.96 16.24
N GLN A 129 -0.60 20.94 15.43
CA GLN A 129 -1.42 21.10 14.22
C GLN A 129 -2.92 20.87 14.46
N LEU A 130 -3.31 20.10 15.49
CA LEU A 130 -4.68 19.58 15.65
C LEU A 130 -5.79 20.64 15.58
N ASP A 131 -5.56 21.83 16.15
CA ASP A 131 -6.56 22.90 16.20
C ASP A 131 -6.77 23.57 14.83
N ASP A 132 -5.80 23.46 13.92
CA ASP A 132 -5.79 24.12 12.60
C ASP A 132 -6.15 23.15 11.45
N ILE A 133 -6.36 21.86 11.73
CA ILE A 133 -6.70 20.86 10.71
C ILE A 133 -8.16 21.04 10.26
N PRO A 134 -8.44 21.29 8.96
CA PRO A 134 -9.80 21.35 8.43
C PRO A 134 -10.55 20.02 8.61
N PRO A 135 -11.90 20.03 8.61
CA PRO A 135 -12.68 18.79 8.61
C PRO A 135 -12.47 17.96 7.33
N ALA A 136 -12.99 16.73 7.32
CA ALA A 136 -13.07 15.93 6.11
C ALA A 136 -13.93 16.62 5.02
N PRO A 137 -13.74 16.30 3.72
CA PRO A 137 -14.53 16.90 2.64
C PRO A 137 -16.03 16.63 2.81
N ALA A 138 -16.82 17.70 2.91
CA ALA A 138 -18.27 17.65 3.07
C ALA A 138 -18.97 17.40 1.73
N LEU A 139 -18.90 16.16 1.25
CA LEU A 139 -19.52 15.72 0.00
C LEU A 139 -21.06 15.58 0.12
N PRO A 140 -21.81 15.74 -0.99
CA PRO A 140 -23.24 15.48 -1.01
C PRO A 140 -23.51 13.99 -0.81
N LEU A 141 -24.15 13.65 0.31
CA LEU A 141 -24.51 12.28 0.66
C LEU A 141 -25.98 12.00 0.37
N ARG A 142 -26.27 10.76 -0.05
CA ARG A 142 -27.66 10.29 -0.22
C ARG A 142 -28.36 10.04 1.13
N CYS A 143 -27.60 9.57 2.11
CA CYS A 143 -28.04 9.27 3.48
C CYS A 143 -26.84 9.50 4.43
N LEU A 144 -27.11 9.61 5.73
CA LEU A 144 -26.03 9.76 6.70
C LEU A 144 -25.25 8.44 6.83
N PRO A 145 -23.91 8.47 7.03
CA PRO A 145 -23.12 7.24 7.14
C PRO A 145 -23.60 6.30 8.26
N GLN A 146 -24.10 6.86 9.36
CA GLN A 146 -24.66 6.09 10.50
C GLN A 146 -25.96 5.33 10.17
N GLU A 147 -26.63 5.67 9.07
CA GLU A 147 -27.84 4.97 8.59
C GLU A 147 -27.49 3.76 7.72
N VAL A 148 -26.21 3.56 7.41
CA VAL A 148 -25.73 2.43 6.59
C VAL A 148 -25.41 1.24 7.49
N GLU A 149 -26.29 0.25 7.54
CA GLU A 149 -26.10 -0.96 8.35
C GLU A 149 -24.95 -1.85 7.84
N THR A 150 -24.87 -2.06 6.52
CA THR A 150 -23.82 -2.88 5.89
C THR A 150 -23.25 -2.13 4.69
N PRO A 151 -22.05 -1.54 4.79
CA PRO A 151 -21.45 -0.82 3.68
C PRO A 151 -21.12 -1.78 2.53
N ARG A 152 -21.36 -1.33 1.30
CA ARG A 152 -21.01 -2.04 0.07
C ARG A 152 -20.21 -1.12 -0.83
N PHE A 153 -19.16 -1.67 -1.43
CA PHE A 153 -18.26 -0.90 -2.30
C PHE A 153 -18.48 -1.27 -3.76
N ALA A 154 -18.61 -0.25 -4.61
CA ALA A 154 -18.53 -0.39 -6.06
C ALA A 154 -17.15 0.09 -6.52
N ARG A 155 -16.51 -0.67 -7.41
CA ARG A 155 -15.21 -0.29 -7.98
C ARG A 155 -15.40 0.40 -9.32
N LEU A 156 -15.05 1.67 -9.38
CA LEU A 156 -14.88 2.40 -10.63
C LEU A 156 -13.39 2.40 -10.99
N ASN A 157 -13.08 2.23 -12.27
CA ASN A 157 -11.70 2.27 -12.76
C ASN A 157 -11.61 3.08 -14.06
N GLY A 158 -10.41 3.57 -14.33
CA GLY A 158 -10.05 4.27 -15.55
C GLY A 158 -8.56 4.18 -15.76
N ALA A 159 -8.11 4.33 -17.01
CA ALA A 159 -6.70 4.23 -17.36
C ALA A 159 -6.28 5.39 -18.26
N LEU A 160 -5.08 5.92 -17.99
CA LEU A 160 -4.35 6.75 -18.94
C LEU A 160 -3.43 5.84 -19.74
N ASP A 161 -3.44 5.95 -21.07
CA ASP A 161 -2.46 5.24 -21.88
C ASP A 161 -1.03 5.70 -21.56
N SER A 162 -0.07 4.86 -21.90
CA SER A 162 1.34 5.04 -21.61
C SER A 162 1.90 6.37 -22.14
N THR A 163 1.40 6.85 -23.29
CA THR A 163 1.86 8.08 -23.92
C THR A 163 1.35 9.30 -23.15
N ARG A 164 0.06 9.35 -22.81
CA ARG A 164 -0.52 10.39 -21.94
C ARG A 164 0.16 10.40 -20.57
N TRP A 165 0.37 9.23 -19.97
CA TRP A 165 1.03 9.11 -18.68
C TRP A 165 2.48 9.62 -18.72
N HIS A 166 3.24 9.26 -19.75
CA HIS A 166 4.62 9.73 -19.90
C HIS A 166 4.69 11.25 -20.05
N ARG A 167 3.80 11.85 -20.85
CA ARG A 167 3.72 13.31 -21.00
C ARG A 167 3.37 14.00 -19.68
N LEU A 168 2.44 13.44 -18.90
CA LEU A 168 2.08 13.97 -17.59
C LEU A 168 3.28 13.96 -16.65
N LYS A 169 4.00 12.84 -16.57
CA LYS A 169 5.21 12.73 -15.73
C LYS A 169 6.30 13.73 -16.11
N LYS A 170 6.48 13.97 -17.42
CA LYS A 170 7.44 14.97 -17.90
C LYS A 170 7.05 16.38 -17.43
N ARG A 171 5.78 16.77 -17.63
CA ARG A 171 5.28 18.08 -17.18
C ARG A 171 5.33 18.25 -15.65
N ALA A 172 5.05 17.18 -14.91
CA ALA A 172 5.18 17.17 -13.45
C ALA A 172 6.63 17.46 -13.04
N ALA A 173 7.60 16.78 -13.65
CA ALA A 173 9.01 16.99 -13.38
C ALA A 173 9.48 18.41 -13.75
N ASP A 174 9.03 18.95 -14.88
CA ASP A 174 9.32 20.32 -15.31
C ASP A 174 8.77 21.37 -14.31
N ALA A 175 7.74 21.01 -13.53
CA ALA A 175 7.15 21.82 -12.47
C ALA A 175 7.63 21.46 -11.05
N HIS A 176 8.67 20.62 -10.93
CA HIS A 176 9.21 20.12 -9.65
C HIS A 176 8.20 19.34 -8.78
N LEU A 177 7.22 18.68 -9.40
CA LEU A 177 6.22 17.86 -8.72
C LEU A 177 6.44 16.38 -8.97
N THR A 178 6.13 15.56 -7.96
CA THR A 178 6.04 14.10 -8.13
C THR A 178 4.75 13.72 -8.85
N PRO A 179 4.68 12.58 -9.55
CA PRO A 179 3.43 12.11 -10.14
C PRO A 179 2.31 11.93 -9.09
N SER A 180 2.66 11.48 -7.89
CA SER A 180 1.71 11.34 -6.78
C SER A 180 1.15 12.69 -6.34
N ALA A 181 1.98 13.72 -6.21
CA ALA A 181 1.53 15.07 -5.87
C ALA A 181 0.58 15.65 -6.93
N VAL A 182 0.86 15.41 -8.21
CA VAL A 182 -0.03 15.83 -9.31
C VAL A 182 -1.37 15.13 -9.21
N LEU A 183 -1.39 13.80 -9.06
CA LEU A 183 -2.64 13.03 -8.96
C LEU A 183 -3.44 13.41 -7.72
N LEU A 184 -2.77 13.59 -6.58
CA LEU A 184 -3.38 14.03 -5.34
C LEU A 184 -3.99 15.42 -5.50
N SER A 185 -3.30 16.36 -6.14
CA SER A 185 -3.81 17.72 -6.37
C SER A 185 -5.01 17.73 -7.32
N VAL A 186 -5.01 16.88 -8.35
CA VAL A 186 -6.19 16.69 -9.22
C VAL A 186 -7.36 16.13 -8.41
N TRP A 187 -7.12 15.10 -7.61
CA TRP A 187 -8.14 14.49 -6.75
C TRP A 187 -8.72 15.50 -5.77
N SER A 188 -7.87 16.25 -5.06
CA SER A 188 -8.29 17.30 -4.13
C SER A 188 -9.04 18.42 -4.83
N THR A 189 -8.63 18.83 -6.04
CA THR A 189 -9.35 19.85 -6.81
C THR A 189 -10.78 19.39 -7.13
N VAL A 190 -10.95 18.13 -7.51
CA VAL A 190 -12.29 17.57 -7.76
C VAL A 190 -13.09 17.51 -6.46
N LEU A 191 -12.52 17.00 -5.37
CA LEU A 191 -13.22 16.96 -4.09
C LEU A 191 -13.62 18.36 -3.59
N SER A 192 -12.74 19.34 -3.74
CA SER A 192 -12.99 20.74 -3.40
C SER A 192 -14.19 21.30 -4.17
N ALA A 193 -14.27 21.03 -5.48
CA ALA A 193 -15.37 21.48 -6.32
C ALA A 193 -16.74 20.85 -5.98
N TRP A 194 -16.74 19.69 -5.32
CA TRP A 194 -17.96 18.97 -4.93
C TRP A 194 -18.28 19.05 -3.44
N SER A 195 -17.41 19.66 -2.64
CA SER A 195 -17.59 19.78 -1.19
C SER A 195 -18.25 21.10 -0.84
N ALA A 196 -18.98 21.13 0.28
CA ALA A 196 -19.56 22.37 0.79
C ALA A 196 -18.52 23.41 1.22
N GLN A 197 -17.30 22.97 1.54
CA GLN A 197 -16.13 23.81 1.82
C GLN A 197 -14.97 23.42 0.91
N PRO A 198 -14.20 24.40 0.41
CA PRO A 198 -13.11 24.14 -0.53
C PRO A 198 -11.86 23.59 0.18
N ASP A 199 -11.69 23.90 1.47
CA ASP A 199 -10.64 23.41 2.35
C ASP A 199 -11.09 22.15 3.09
N PHE A 200 -10.24 21.13 3.17
CA PHE A 200 -10.56 19.89 3.86
C PHE A 200 -9.30 19.06 4.14
N THR A 201 -9.44 18.04 4.96
CA THR A 201 -8.38 17.08 5.27
C THR A 201 -8.61 15.75 4.57
N LEU A 202 -7.55 15.24 3.93
CA LEU A 202 -7.50 13.89 3.38
C LEU A 202 -6.72 12.96 4.28
N ASN A 203 -7.17 11.71 4.37
CA ASN A 203 -6.38 10.63 4.94
C ASN A 203 -5.56 9.96 3.83
N LEU A 204 -4.25 10.11 3.87
CA LEU A 204 -3.32 9.48 2.94
C LEU A 204 -2.82 8.16 3.51
N THR A 205 -3.04 7.08 2.77
CA THR A 205 -2.50 5.77 3.07
C THR A 205 -1.10 5.63 2.47
N LEU A 206 -0.11 5.47 3.35
CA LEU A 206 1.30 5.27 3.02
C LEU A 206 1.74 3.87 3.44
N PHE A 207 2.89 3.43 2.94
CA PHE A 207 3.52 2.16 3.31
C PHE A 207 4.91 2.45 3.86
N ASP A 208 5.01 2.70 5.17
CA ASP A 208 6.27 3.10 5.80
C ASP A 208 7.08 1.86 6.23
N ARG A 209 8.08 1.53 5.43
CA ARG A 209 9.02 0.45 5.69
C ARG A 209 10.35 1.03 6.12
N ARG A 210 10.56 1.12 7.45
CA ARG A 210 11.84 1.59 7.99
C ARG A 210 12.99 0.70 7.47
N PRO A 211 14.12 1.27 7.03
CA PRO A 211 15.20 0.53 6.36
C PRO A 211 16.07 -0.24 7.36
N LEU A 212 15.47 -1.17 8.08
CA LEU A 212 16.11 -1.92 9.17
C LEU A 212 16.84 -3.18 8.69
N HIS A 213 16.51 -3.65 7.48
CA HIS A 213 17.17 -4.78 6.83
C HIS A 213 17.18 -4.57 5.30
N PRO A 214 18.24 -4.98 4.56
CA PRO A 214 18.31 -4.83 3.11
C PRO A 214 17.14 -5.46 2.33
N GLN A 215 16.50 -6.49 2.91
CA GLN A 215 15.36 -7.21 2.32
C GLN A 215 14.00 -6.83 2.93
N ILE A 216 13.90 -5.73 3.69
CA ILE A 216 12.62 -5.33 4.33
C ILE A 216 11.50 -5.03 3.30
N ASN A 217 11.88 -4.58 2.11
CA ASN A 217 10.94 -4.31 1.02
C ASN A 217 10.47 -5.58 0.29
N GLN A 218 10.89 -6.77 0.74
CA GLN A 218 10.49 -8.06 0.17
C GLN A 218 9.54 -8.82 1.10
N ILE A 219 9.45 -8.46 2.38
CA ILE A 219 8.62 -9.21 3.33
C ILE A 219 7.13 -8.84 3.21
N LEU A 220 6.30 -9.82 3.56
CA LEU A 220 4.87 -9.65 3.68
C LEU A 220 4.50 -9.20 5.10
N GLY A 221 3.64 -8.20 5.22
CA GLY A 221 3.14 -7.65 6.48
C GLY A 221 2.29 -6.40 6.25
N ASP A 222 1.78 -5.84 7.34
CA ASP A 222 1.08 -4.55 7.31
C ASP A 222 2.02 -3.43 7.76
N PHE A 223 2.45 -2.60 6.81
CA PHE A 223 3.28 -1.41 7.05
C PHE A 223 2.48 -0.14 6.80
N THR A 224 1.15 -0.23 6.86
CA THR A 224 0.27 0.89 6.62
C THR A 224 0.55 2.00 7.63
N SER A 225 0.81 3.19 7.12
CA SER A 225 0.87 4.42 7.91
C SER A 225 -0.17 5.39 7.34
N LEU A 226 -0.83 6.14 8.21
CA LEU A 226 -1.86 7.11 7.84
C LEU A 226 -1.35 8.51 8.12
N MET A 227 -1.46 9.39 7.13
CA MET A 227 -1.07 10.79 7.26
C MET A 227 -2.25 11.67 6.90
N LEU A 228 -2.60 12.59 7.81
CA LEU A 228 -3.59 13.62 7.51
C LEU A 228 -2.92 14.70 6.66
N LEU A 229 -3.56 15.06 5.55
CA LEU A 229 -3.10 16.12 4.68
C LEU A 229 -4.22 17.15 4.52
N SER A 230 -3.98 18.35 5.01
CA SER A 230 -4.83 19.51 4.77
C SER A 230 -4.65 19.99 3.32
N TRP A 231 -5.76 20.11 2.60
CA TRP A 231 -5.83 20.74 1.30
C TRP A 231 -6.38 22.16 1.44
N HIS A 232 -5.63 23.12 0.91
CA HIS A 232 -6.02 24.53 0.81
C HIS A 232 -5.82 25.00 -0.63
N PRO A 233 -6.90 25.30 -1.38
CA PRO A 233 -6.77 25.86 -2.71
C PRO A 233 -6.16 27.26 -2.64
N GLY A 234 -5.06 27.46 -3.35
CA GLY A 234 -4.39 28.75 -3.49
C GLY A 234 -4.81 29.52 -4.75
N GLU A 235 -4.05 30.56 -5.08
CA GLU A 235 -4.32 31.45 -6.23
C GLU A 235 -4.33 30.74 -7.59
N SER A 236 -3.63 29.60 -7.69
CA SER A 236 -3.65 28.74 -8.87
C SER A 236 -3.58 27.27 -8.50
N TRP A 237 -3.98 26.42 -9.45
CA TRP A 237 -3.84 24.97 -9.28
C TRP A 237 -2.40 24.54 -9.03
N LEU A 238 -1.44 25.13 -9.76
CA LEU A 238 -0.02 24.81 -9.61
C LEU A 238 0.49 25.21 -8.22
N HIS A 239 0.12 26.39 -7.73
CA HIS A 239 0.46 26.82 -6.38
C HIS A 239 -0.09 25.84 -5.33
N SER A 240 -1.36 25.47 -5.45
CA SER A 240 -2.01 24.49 -4.55
C SER A 240 -1.26 23.15 -4.55
N ALA A 241 -0.85 22.67 -5.73
CA ALA A 241 -0.11 21.42 -5.88
C ALA A 241 1.30 21.48 -5.24
N GLN A 242 1.99 22.62 -5.36
CA GLN A 242 3.30 22.83 -4.75
C GLN A 242 3.21 22.92 -3.22
N SER A 243 2.24 23.66 -2.68
CA SER A 243 1.98 23.74 -1.24
C SER A 243 1.62 22.37 -0.66
N THR A 244 0.80 21.59 -1.37
CA THR A 244 0.42 20.23 -0.97
C THR A 244 1.63 19.29 -0.94
N THR A 245 2.57 19.45 -1.88
CA THR A 245 3.80 18.64 -1.91
C THR A 245 4.66 18.92 -0.68
N ALA A 246 4.84 20.20 -0.32
CA ALA A 246 5.59 20.58 0.87
C ALA A 246 4.94 20.06 2.16
N ALA A 247 3.60 20.07 2.24
CA ALA A 247 2.86 19.53 3.38
C ALA A 247 2.85 17.99 3.44
N ALA A 248 3.07 17.31 2.31
CA ALA A 248 3.12 15.86 2.22
C ALA A 248 4.54 15.27 2.32
N GLU A 249 5.59 16.10 2.42
CA GLU A 249 6.91 15.60 2.75
C GLU A 249 6.91 15.11 4.21
N PRO A 250 7.33 13.86 4.47
CA PRO A 250 7.38 13.35 5.83
C PRO A 250 8.31 14.23 6.67
N GLU A 251 7.96 14.38 7.96
CA GLU A 251 8.71 15.11 8.99
C GLU A 251 10.22 15.10 8.76
N PRO A 252 10.94 16.22 9.05
CA PRO A 252 12.38 16.19 9.06
C PRO A 252 12.87 15.10 10.02
N GLN A 253 13.38 14.00 9.47
CA GLN A 253 14.02 12.97 10.27
C GLN A 253 15.19 13.60 11.01
N PRO A 254 15.38 13.31 12.31
CA PRO A 254 16.54 13.81 13.04
C PRO A 254 17.82 13.41 12.30
N PRO A 255 18.86 14.27 12.30
CA PRO A 255 20.07 14.03 11.52
C PRO A 255 20.64 12.66 11.90
N ARG A 256 20.91 11.83 10.88
CA ARG A 256 21.60 10.56 11.07
C ARG A 256 22.86 10.83 11.89
N CYS A 257 22.93 10.28 13.10
CA CYS A 257 24.18 10.22 13.84
C CYS A 257 25.19 9.44 12.99
N VAL A 258 26.01 10.17 12.25
CA VAL A 258 27.23 9.63 11.65
C VAL A 258 28.17 9.43 12.83
N SER A 259 28.08 8.27 13.47
CA SER A 259 29.13 7.79 14.34
C SER A 259 30.36 7.56 13.46
N HIS A 260 31.25 8.55 13.39
CA HIS A 260 32.60 8.36 12.88
C HIS A 260 33.32 7.36 13.81
N PRO A 261 33.77 6.20 13.32
CA PRO A 261 34.79 5.46 14.03
C PRO A 261 36.10 6.25 13.89
N ARG A 262 36.71 6.61 15.02
CA ARG A 262 38.10 7.06 15.06
C ARG A 262 39.00 5.91 14.58
N ASP A 263 39.88 6.27 13.64
CA ASP A 263 41.03 5.57 13.08
C ASP A 263 41.37 4.15 13.56
N ALA A 264 41.40 3.23 12.59
CA ALA A 264 42.47 2.25 12.48
C ALA A 264 42.76 2.00 10.99
N SER A 265 43.93 2.47 10.57
CA SER A 265 44.52 2.27 9.24
C SER A 265 44.63 0.79 8.87
N THR A 266 44.13 0.41 7.70
CA THR A 266 44.77 -0.58 6.79
C THR A 266 44.06 -0.54 5.44
N GLY A 267 44.82 -0.33 4.37
CA GLY A 267 44.32 -0.06 3.03
C GLY A 267 43.75 -1.29 2.33
N ALA A 268 42.64 -1.09 1.61
CA ALA A 268 42.30 -1.83 0.41
C ALA A 268 41.31 -0.98 -0.43
N THR A 269 41.54 -1.00 -1.73
CA THR A 269 40.95 -0.15 -2.78
C THR A 269 39.43 -0.32 -2.94
N ALA A 270 38.71 0.80 -2.87
CA ALA A 270 37.27 0.87 -3.08
C ALA A 270 36.90 0.87 -4.58
N LYS A 271 36.14 -0.13 -5.04
CA LYS A 271 35.32 -0.03 -6.25
C LYS A 271 33.95 0.53 -5.88
N ARG A 272 33.67 1.76 -6.31
CA ARG A 272 32.33 2.38 -6.27
C ARG A 272 31.39 1.61 -7.21
N ALA A 273 30.38 0.92 -6.68
CA ALA A 273 29.23 0.48 -7.46
C ALA A 273 28.22 1.64 -7.59
N SER A 274 27.85 1.99 -8.81
CA SER A 274 26.97 3.09 -9.14
C SER A 274 25.51 2.80 -8.79
N ARG A 275 24.75 3.87 -8.51
CA ARG A 275 23.29 3.92 -8.23
C ARG A 275 22.38 3.45 -9.38
N SER A 276 22.83 2.54 -10.24
CA SER A 276 22.12 2.11 -11.47
C SER A 276 21.21 0.88 -11.29
N ASP A 277 21.30 0.16 -10.18
CA ASP A 277 20.70 -1.20 -10.11
C ASP A 277 19.31 -1.23 -9.47
N ALA A 278 18.91 -0.19 -8.75
CA ALA A 278 17.56 -0.09 -8.16
C ALA A 278 16.46 0.34 -9.16
N ARG A 279 16.83 0.86 -10.34
CA ARG A 279 15.87 1.28 -11.39
C ARG A 279 15.37 0.14 -12.29
N ARG A 280 15.98 -1.05 -12.22
CA ARG A 280 15.61 -2.18 -13.10
C ARG A 280 14.40 -2.99 -12.62
N LEU A 281 13.96 -2.84 -11.37
CA LEU A 281 12.82 -3.59 -10.83
C LEU A 281 11.45 -2.98 -11.22
N TYR A 282 11.38 -1.69 -11.56
CA TYR A 282 10.12 -1.01 -11.89
C TYR A 282 9.73 -1.00 -13.37
N GLN A 283 10.57 -1.53 -14.28
CA GLN A 283 10.31 -1.49 -15.73
C GLN A 283 9.92 -2.86 -16.34
N ARG A 284 9.76 -3.91 -15.53
CA ARG A 284 9.47 -5.27 -16.03
C ARG A 284 8.07 -5.81 -15.75
N ALA A 285 7.22 -5.10 -15.03
CA ALA A 285 5.81 -5.46 -14.82
C ALA A 285 4.88 -4.73 -15.80
N GLY A 286 5.22 -4.77 -17.10
CA GLY A 286 4.40 -4.21 -18.17
C GLY A 286 3.30 -5.18 -18.59
N LEU A 287 2.24 -5.26 -17.78
CA LEU A 287 0.87 -5.62 -18.16
C LEU A 287 -0.10 -4.70 -17.39
#